data_AF-A0A2G6GC46-F1
#
_entry.id   AF-A0A2G6GC46-F1
#
_cell.length_a   1.000
_cell.length_b   1.000
_cell.length_c   1.000
_cell.angle_alpha   90.00
_cell.angle_beta   90.00
_cell.angle_gamma   90.00
#
_symmetry.space_group_name_H-M   'P 1'
#
loop_
_entity.id
_entity.type
_entity.pdbx_description
1 polymer ?
#
loop_
_entity_poly.entity_id
_entity_poly.type
_entity_poly.pdbx_seq_one_letter_code
_entity_poly.pdbx_strand_id
1 'polypeptide(L)'
;MFKIFFTILCLLFSAFYVGISLVLRDASFLFWIFLFLFVYSLSQVTGWIFTKKFSFQKILTSSFAWTLGVYTFIGFILFILVVFGFHQSYFSPAKLSNITISNGKQDVQFLQMSHIATPGFYTQKKEQIRELVKKDYHFLLEGVKPGSQESVQQFNKYMGMKFDERLYPGIAKFLHMAAQADNLYEEIPESHAHFTDMSLDTLVSQLKEKNVKEAQNPFDMHSFVEQMQSASNEYEKDFNRFIIISTLNFTLKNQDILLKSSLQDENYEFIKTILDGRNTPIIDYIVQNTDKNIAILYGALHFDGVFSGLKAHDPKWSIKQIHSYTPYFEADYPKKLLQNLLSWQLFIYSILAFLILYFLQKYVKKIGQTKQTTTSKNPTKY
;
A
#
# COMPACT_ATOMS: atom_id res chain seq x y z
N MET A 1 11.94 -34.82 -12.66
CA MET A 1 11.85 -33.37 -12.92
C MET A 1 10.45 -32.86 -13.25
N PHE A 2 9.67 -33.40 -14.19
CA PHE A 2 8.30 -32.89 -14.43
C PHE A 2 7.31 -33.13 -13.31
N LYS A 3 7.36 -34.30 -12.66
CA LYS A 3 6.63 -34.49 -11.40
C LYS A 3 6.97 -33.41 -10.38
N ILE A 4 8.18 -32.85 -10.38
CA ILE A 4 8.60 -31.77 -9.47
C ILE A 4 8.11 -30.42 -9.99
N PHE A 5 8.40 -30.04 -11.25
CA PHE A 5 7.99 -28.77 -11.85
C PHE A 5 6.47 -28.57 -11.85
N PHE A 6 5.73 -29.64 -12.14
CA PHE A 6 4.29 -29.61 -12.23
C PHE A 6 3.61 -29.78 -10.87
N THR A 7 4.26 -30.47 -9.90
CA THR A 7 3.88 -30.35 -8.49
C THR A 7 4.10 -28.92 -8.01
N ILE A 8 5.19 -28.25 -8.41
CA ILE A 8 5.41 -26.82 -8.12
C ILE A 8 4.32 -25.96 -8.78
N LEU A 9 3.96 -26.20 -10.04
CA LEU A 9 2.88 -25.47 -10.73
C LEU A 9 1.52 -25.67 -10.04
N CYS A 10 1.22 -26.89 -9.60
CA CYS A 10 0.02 -27.18 -8.82
C CYS A 10 0.09 -26.52 -7.45
N LEU A 11 1.23 -26.56 -6.75
CA LEU A 11 1.44 -25.88 -5.47
C LEU A 11 1.30 -24.36 -5.62
N LEU A 12 1.78 -23.76 -6.71
CA LEU A 12 1.62 -22.34 -7.01
C LEU A 12 0.17 -22.01 -7.36
N PHE A 13 -0.50 -22.80 -8.21
CA PHE A 13 -1.93 -22.63 -8.52
C PHE A 13 -2.82 -22.80 -7.27
N SER A 14 -2.35 -23.57 -6.30
CA SER A 14 -3.08 -23.84 -5.08
C SER A 14 -2.79 -22.84 -3.97
N ALA A 15 -1.56 -22.33 -3.89
CA ALA A 15 -1.23 -21.14 -3.10
C ALA A 15 -1.97 -19.90 -3.63
N PHE A 16 -2.11 -19.79 -4.97
CA PHE A 16 -2.94 -18.78 -5.66
C PHE A 16 -4.39 -18.85 -5.19
N TYR A 17 -4.92 -20.07 -5.11
CA TYR A 17 -6.31 -20.29 -4.73
C TYR A 17 -6.57 -20.17 -3.22
N VAL A 18 -5.62 -20.57 -2.38
CA VAL A 18 -5.64 -20.33 -0.92
C VAL A 18 -5.52 -18.82 -0.61
N GLY A 19 -4.76 -18.07 -1.40
CA GLY A 19 -4.72 -16.61 -1.32
C GLY A 19 -6.07 -15.95 -1.64
N ILE A 20 -6.77 -16.44 -2.68
CA ILE A 20 -8.16 -16.04 -2.97
C ILE A 20 -9.12 -16.47 -1.84
N SER A 21 -8.94 -17.65 -1.25
CA SER A 21 -9.87 -18.17 -0.23
C SER A 21 -9.74 -17.48 1.13
N LEU A 22 -8.55 -16.98 1.49
CA LEU A 22 -8.36 -16.11 2.67
C LEU A 22 -9.05 -14.75 2.49
N VAL A 23 -9.25 -14.32 1.24
CA VAL A 23 -9.94 -13.08 0.88
C VAL A 23 -11.46 -13.29 0.74
N LEU A 24 -11.90 -14.48 0.31
CA LEU A 24 -13.32 -14.87 0.20
C LEU A 24 -13.73 -15.73 1.41
N ARG A 25 -14.07 -15.05 2.51
CA ARG A 25 -14.25 -15.54 3.89
C ARG A 25 -15.14 -16.78 4.12
N ASP A 26 -15.91 -17.27 3.14
CA ASP A 26 -17.05 -18.18 3.37
C ASP A 26 -16.92 -19.60 2.80
N ALA A 27 -15.81 -19.97 2.16
CA ALA A 27 -15.60 -21.35 1.72
C ALA A 27 -14.71 -22.11 2.72
N SER A 28 -15.27 -23.15 3.35
CA SER A 28 -14.57 -23.92 4.38
C SER A 28 -13.19 -24.42 3.89
N PHE A 29 -12.18 -24.28 4.74
CA PHE A 29 -10.81 -24.79 4.54
C PHE A 29 -10.78 -26.24 3.99
N LEU A 30 -11.77 -27.07 4.34
CA LEU A 30 -11.94 -28.46 3.89
C LEU A 30 -12.34 -28.59 2.41
N PHE A 31 -13.22 -27.72 1.89
CA PHE A 31 -13.55 -27.68 0.45
C PHE A 31 -12.30 -27.38 -0.39
N TRP A 32 -11.37 -26.59 0.16
CA TRP A 32 -10.14 -26.22 -0.50
C TRP A 32 -9.09 -27.32 -0.49
N ILE A 33 -8.96 -28.08 0.59
CA ILE A 33 -8.16 -29.31 0.59
C ILE A 33 -8.69 -30.27 -0.48
N PHE A 34 -10.01 -30.41 -0.60
CA PHE A 34 -10.62 -31.26 -1.62
C PHE A 34 -10.31 -30.78 -3.04
N LEU A 35 -10.44 -29.48 -3.32
CA LEU A 35 -10.12 -28.92 -4.64
C LEU A 35 -8.62 -28.99 -4.96
N PHE A 36 -7.74 -28.76 -3.98
CA PHE A 36 -6.30 -28.97 -4.12
C PHE A 36 -5.97 -30.39 -4.56
N LEU A 37 -6.51 -31.37 -3.82
CA LEU A 37 -6.32 -32.78 -4.09
C LEU A 37 -6.92 -33.16 -5.46
N PHE A 38 -8.04 -32.56 -5.86
CA PHE A 38 -8.66 -32.77 -7.15
C PHE A 38 -7.80 -32.21 -8.31
N VAL A 39 -7.35 -30.95 -8.23
CA VAL A 39 -6.48 -30.34 -9.25
C VAL A 39 -5.16 -31.08 -9.34
N TYR A 40 -4.52 -31.38 -8.20
CA TYR A 40 -3.31 -32.20 -8.16
C TYR A 40 -3.53 -33.59 -8.78
N SER A 41 -4.66 -34.24 -8.53
CA SER A 41 -4.97 -35.55 -9.13
C SER A 41 -5.18 -35.45 -10.64
N LEU A 42 -5.95 -34.46 -11.10
CA LEU A 42 -6.19 -34.20 -12.54
C LEU A 42 -4.88 -33.88 -13.26
N SER A 43 -4.00 -33.18 -12.56
CA SER A 43 -2.68 -32.84 -13.03
C SER A 43 -1.86 -34.13 -13.19
N GLN A 44 -1.76 -34.99 -12.17
CA GLN A 44 -0.99 -36.24 -12.28
C GLN A 44 -1.51 -37.13 -13.42
N VAL A 45 -2.83 -37.18 -13.63
CA VAL A 45 -3.46 -37.92 -14.73
C VAL A 45 -3.07 -37.35 -16.09
N THR A 46 -3.14 -36.02 -16.28
CA THR A 46 -2.72 -35.39 -17.53
C THR A 46 -1.23 -35.59 -17.80
N GLY A 47 -0.39 -35.42 -16.77
CA GLY A 47 1.04 -35.73 -16.83
C GLY A 47 1.35 -37.18 -17.22
N TRP A 48 0.61 -38.13 -16.67
CA TRP A 48 0.72 -39.55 -17.02
C TRP A 48 0.32 -39.82 -18.48
N ILE A 49 -0.78 -39.21 -18.96
CA ILE A 49 -1.22 -39.34 -20.36
C ILE A 49 -0.17 -38.78 -21.32
N PHE A 50 0.42 -37.62 -21.01
CA PHE A 50 1.44 -36.98 -21.84
C PHE A 50 2.77 -37.74 -21.85
N THR A 51 3.22 -38.25 -20.70
CA THR A 51 4.47 -39.03 -20.60
C THR A 51 4.38 -40.39 -21.30
N LYS A 52 3.19 -40.99 -21.43
CA LYS A 52 3.01 -42.24 -22.18
C LYS A 52 3.11 -42.10 -23.70
N LYS A 53 2.91 -40.90 -24.26
CA LYS A 53 2.85 -40.69 -25.73
C LYS A 53 3.98 -39.83 -26.31
N PHE A 54 4.74 -39.11 -25.49
CA PHE A 54 5.80 -38.22 -25.97
C PHE A 54 7.14 -38.50 -25.30
N SER A 55 8.23 -38.45 -26.09
CA SER A 55 9.62 -38.44 -25.61
C SER A 55 9.85 -37.19 -24.77
N PHE A 56 9.65 -37.39 -23.47
CA PHE A 56 9.44 -36.33 -22.48
C PHE A 56 10.68 -35.44 -22.26
N GLN A 57 11.88 -35.98 -22.52
CA GLN A 57 13.14 -35.23 -22.45
C GLN A 57 13.21 -34.09 -23.47
N LYS A 58 12.62 -34.22 -24.67
CA LYS A 58 12.69 -33.18 -25.72
C LYS A 58 11.78 -31.99 -25.46
N ILE A 59 10.72 -32.16 -24.66
CA ILE A 59 9.76 -31.08 -24.34
C ILE A 59 10.27 -30.25 -23.16
N LEU A 60 10.84 -30.90 -22.13
CA LEU A 60 11.41 -30.21 -20.96
C LEU A 60 12.64 -29.35 -21.29
N THR A 61 13.43 -29.75 -22.29
CA THR A 61 14.56 -28.96 -22.80
C THR A 61 14.16 -27.99 -23.90
N SER A 62 12.89 -27.98 -24.31
CA SER A 62 12.41 -27.03 -25.31
C SER A 62 12.29 -25.65 -24.68
N SER A 63 12.76 -24.63 -25.41
CA SER A 63 12.62 -23.21 -25.04
C SER A 63 11.18 -22.86 -24.65
N PHE A 64 10.19 -23.49 -25.29
CA PHE A 64 8.77 -23.30 -25.02
C PHE A 64 8.36 -23.61 -23.55
N ALA A 65 8.84 -24.72 -22.98
CA ALA A 65 8.48 -25.09 -21.61
C ALA A 65 9.08 -24.13 -20.58
N TRP A 66 10.31 -23.65 -20.82
CA TRP A 66 10.96 -22.67 -19.96
C TRP A 66 10.25 -21.31 -20.04
N THR A 67 9.94 -20.85 -21.25
CA THR A 67 9.17 -19.63 -21.48
C THR A 67 7.81 -19.65 -20.78
N LEU A 68 7.06 -20.75 -20.91
CA LEU A 68 5.77 -20.89 -20.22
C LEU A 68 5.91 -20.90 -18.69
N GLY A 69 6.95 -21.55 -18.17
CA GLY A 69 7.26 -21.56 -16.74
C GLY A 69 7.55 -20.16 -16.20
N VAL A 70 8.38 -19.38 -16.90
CA VAL A 70 8.71 -18.00 -16.54
C VAL A 70 7.46 -17.12 -16.54
N TYR A 71 6.64 -17.16 -17.59
CA TYR A 71 5.40 -16.38 -17.64
C TYR A 71 4.41 -16.76 -16.55
N THR A 72 4.29 -18.05 -16.23
CA THR A 72 3.39 -18.49 -15.16
C THR A 72 3.88 -18.02 -13.79
N PHE A 73 5.19 -18.05 -13.56
CA PHE A 73 5.79 -17.56 -12.33
C PHE A 73 5.60 -16.04 -12.16
N ILE A 74 5.85 -15.26 -13.22
CA ILE A 74 5.59 -13.80 -13.22
C ILE A 74 4.11 -13.53 -12.96
N GLY A 75 3.20 -14.23 -13.65
CA GLY A 75 1.76 -14.09 -13.45
C GLY A 75 1.32 -14.41 -12.02
N PHE A 76 1.94 -15.42 -11.40
CA PHE A 76 1.69 -15.78 -9.99
C PHE A 76 2.15 -14.68 -9.02
N ILE A 77 3.34 -14.09 -9.23
CA ILE A 77 3.83 -12.97 -8.41
C ILE A 77 2.89 -11.76 -8.55
N LEU A 78 2.56 -11.37 -9.79
CA LEU A 78 1.66 -10.25 -10.05
C LEU A 78 0.30 -10.45 -9.38
N PHE A 79 -0.21 -11.68 -9.44
CA PHE A 79 -1.44 -12.01 -8.76
C PHE A 79 -1.34 -11.87 -7.24
N ILE A 80 -0.28 -12.37 -6.60
CA ILE A 80 -0.07 -12.19 -5.15
C ILE A 80 -0.08 -10.70 -4.81
N LEU A 81 0.62 -9.88 -5.59
CA LEU A 81 0.70 -8.42 -5.37
C LEU A 81 -0.67 -7.75 -5.50
N VAL A 82 -1.48 -8.14 -6.50
CA VAL A 82 -2.85 -7.63 -6.67
C VAL A 82 -3.74 -8.06 -5.51
N VAL A 83 -3.77 -9.35 -5.16
CA VAL A 83 -4.57 -9.87 -4.04
C VAL A 83 -4.17 -9.21 -2.73
N PHE A 84 -2.86 -9.05 -2.51
CA PHE A 84 -2.34 -8.31 -1.37
C PHE A 84 -2.86 -6.88 -1.36
N GLY A 85 -2.74 -6.14 -2.47
CA GLY A 85 -3.23 -4.77 -2.55
C GLY A 85 -4.74 -4.64 -2.29
N PHE A 86 -5.54 -5.58 -2.81
CA PHE A 86 -6.97 -5.67 -2.53
C PHE A 86 -7.25 -5.92 -1.05
N HIS A 87 -6.52 -6.84 -0.43
CA HIS A 87 -6.64 -7.11 0.99
C HIS A 87 -6.30 -5.86 1.82
N GLN A 88 -5.19 -5.18 1.50
CA GLN A 88 -4.77 -3.97 2.23
C GLN A 88 -5.73 -2.78 2.04
N SER A 89 -6.35 -2.66 0.86
CA SER A 89 -7.17 -1.48 0.53
C SER A 89 -8.65 -1.66 0.84
N TYR A 90 -9.20 -2.87 0.68
CA TYR A 90 -10.66 -3.10 0.77
C TYR A 90 -11.06 -3.89 2.02
N PHE A 91 -10.40 -5.01 2.29
CA PHE A 91 -10.79 -5.91 3.39
C PHE A 91 -10.21 -5.51 4.74
N SER A 92 -9.00 -4.94 4.73
CA SER A 92 -8.28 -4.52 5.91
C SER A 92 -7.67 -3.13 5.69
N PRO A 93 -8.47 -2.10 5.37
CA PRO A 93 -7.94 -0.74 5.26
C PRO A 93 -7.28 -0.31 6.58
N ALA A 94 -6.22 0.48 6.46
CA ALA A 94 -5.56 1.06 7.61
C ALA A 94 -6.48 2.05 8.32
N LYS A 95 -6.18 2.30 9.60
CA LYS A 95 -6.99 3.13 10.47
C LYS A 95 -6.16 4.25 11.07
N LEU A 96 -6.72 5.45 11.05
CA LEU A 96 -6.31 6.57 11.90
C LEU A 96 -7.38 6.78 12.96
N SER A 97 -6.99 7.14 14.16
CA SER A 97 -7.90 7.25 15.29
C SER A 97 -7.99 8.65 15.84
N ASN A 98 -9.18 9.00 16.31
CA ASN A 98 -9.35 10.02 17.32
C ASN A 98 -9.23 9.35 18.68
N ILE A 99 -8.34 9.87 19.52
CA ILE A 99 -8.02 9.26 20.79
C ILE A 99 -8.27 10.30 21.88
N THR A 100 -9.22 10.02 22.77
CA THR A 100 -9.43 10.84 23.96
C THR A 100 -8.58 10.27 25.08
N ILE A 101 -7.67 11.08 25.61
CA ILE A 101 -6.86 10.77 26.78
C ILE A 101 -7.26 11.68 27.94
N SER A 102 -7.12 11.20 29.18
CA SER A 102 -7.51 11.94 30.38
C SER A 102 -6.69 11.53 31.59
N ASN A 103 -6.36 12.49 32.45
CA ASN A 103 -5.81 12.25 33.80
C ASN A 103 -6.86 12.40 34.91
N GLY A 104 -8.14 12.57 34.55
CA GLY A 104 -9.24 12.81 35.48
C GLY A 104 -9.43 14.27 35.89
N LYS A 105 -8.52 15.17 35.51
CA LYS A 105 -8.67 16.63 35.65
C LYS A 105 -8.90 17.31 34.31
N GLN A 106 -8.22 16.82 33.27
CA GLN A 106 -8.27 17.37 31.92
C GLN A 106 -8.45 16.23 30.91
N ASP A 107 -9.23 16.51 29.87
CA ASP A 107 -9.39 15.64 28.71
C ASP A 107 -8.72 16.28 27.49
N VAL A 108 -7.95 15.49 26.75
CA VAL A 108 -7.28 15.90 25.52
C VAL A 108 -7.71 14.97 24.40
N GLN A 109 -8.06 15.54 23.24
CA GLN A 109 -8.42 14.78 22.06
C GLN A 109 -7.32 14.82 21.01
N PHE A 110 -6.66 13.69 20.76
CA PHE A 110 -5.70 13.55 19.69
C PHE A 110 -6.41 13.11 18.42
N LEU A 111 -6.51 14.00 17.43
CA LEU A 111 -7.11 13.72 16.14
C LEU A 111 -6.00 13.35 15.16
N GLN A 112 -5.73 12.05 14.98
CA GLN A 112 -4.67 11.60 14.08
C GLN A 112 -4.98 11.99 12.64
N MET A 113 -4.00 12.61 11.98
CA MET A 113 -4.08 13.08 10.61
C MET A 113 -3.14 12.32 9.69
N SER A 114 -3.47 12.35 8.40
CA SER A 114 -2.52 12.11 7.31
C SER A 114 -2.46 13.38 6.45
N HIS A 115 -1.29 13.68 5.89
CA HIS A 115 -1.12 14.84 5.00
C HIS A 115 -1.87 14.68 3.66
N ILE A 116 -2.15 13.44 3.26
CA ILE A 116 -2.97 13.12 2.10
C ILE A 116 -3.95 12.03 2.51
N ALA A 117 -5.22 12.19 2.16
CA ALA A 117 -6.25 11.19 2.41
C ALA A 117 -7.43 11.38 1.46
N THR A 118 -8.40 10.48 1.52
CA THR A 118 -9.64 10.59 0.74
C THR A 118 -10.44 11.84 1.15
N PRO A 119 -11.19 12.47 0.22
CA PRO A 119 -12.08 13.58 0.57
C PRO A 119 -13.11 13.23 1.65
N GLY A 120 -13.60 11.98 1.66
CA GLY A 120 -14.52 11.49 2.68
C GLY A 120 -13.92 11.52 4.09
N PHE A 121 -12.64 11.15 4.23
CA PHE A 121 -11.93 11.24 5.50
C PHE A 121 -11.86 12.68 6.03
N TYR A 122 -11.47 13.65 5.18
CA TYR A 122 -11.41 15.05 5.64
C TYR A 122 -12.79 15.66 5.90
N THR A 123 -13.83 15.22 5.19
CA THR A 123 -15.21 15.63 5.50
C THR A 123 -15.59 15.22 6.92
N GLN A 124 -15.30 13.97 7.30
CA GLN A 124 -15.52 13.47 8.67
C GLN A 124 -14.67 14.23 9.70
N LYS A 125 -13.42 14.57 9.36
CA LYS A 125 -12.56 15.39 10.23
C LYS A 125 -13.09 16.80 10.43
N LYS A 126 -13.57 17.46 9.38
CA LYS A 126 -14.19 18.80 9.47
C LYS A 126 -15.41 18.79 10.39
N GLU A 127 -16.27 17.78 10.27
CA GLU A 127 -17.43 17.63 11.15
C GLU A 127 -17.01 17.52 12.62
N GLN A 128 -15.99 16.71 12.92
CA GLN A 128 -15.48 16.60 14.30
C GLN A 128 -14.88 17.90 14.80
N ILE A 129 -14.10 18.59 13.97
CA ILE A 129 -13.50 19.88 14.32
C ILE A 129 -14.61 20.87 14.69
N ARG A 130 -15.67 20.98 13.86
CA ARG A 130 -16.83 21.82 14.18
C ARG A 130 -17.49 21.44 15.50
N GLU A 131 -17.66 20.15 15.78
CA GLU A 131 -18.23 19.68 17.06
C GLU A 131 -17.35 20.00 18.26
N LEU A 132 -16.02 19.97 18.10
CA LEU A 132 -15.07 20.34 19.14
C LEU A 132 -15.00 21.84 19.36
N VAL A 133 -15.05 22.65 18.29
CA VAL A 133 -15.17 24.11 18.37
C VAL A 133 -16.43 24.50 19.16
N LYS A 134 -17.57 23.85 18.90
CA LYS A 134 -18.82 24.07 19.68
C LYS A 134 -18.68 23.72 21.17
N LYS A 135 -17.71 22.87 21.53
CA LYS A 135 -17.40 22.46 22.91
C LYS A 135 -16.23 23.25 23.51
N ASP A 136 -15.87 24.36 22.88
CA ASP A 136 -14.81 25.26 23.34
C ASP A 136 -13.43 24.57 23.44
N TYR A 137 -13.14 23.66 22.51
CA TYR A 137 -11.80 23.10 22.39
C TYR A 137 -10.84 24.09 21.73
N HIS A 138 -9.64 24.18 22.27
CA HIS A 138 -8.50 24.83 21.64
C HIS A 138 -7.65 23.80 20.89
N PHE A 139 -7.22 24.14 19.68
CA PHE A 139 -6.55 23.25 18.76
C PHE A 139 -5.06 23.54 18.70
N LEU A 140 -4.25 22.53 18.99
CA LEU A 140 -2.84 22.52 18.69
C LEU A 140 -2.67 22.03 17.26
N LEU A 141 -2.19 22.91 16.38
CA LEU A 141 -2.10 22.67 14.95
C LEU A 141 -0.68 22.31 14.53
N GLU A 142 -0.58 21.25 13.75
CA GLU A 142 0.67 20.85 13.12
C GLU A 142 1.12 21.86 12.06
N GLY A 143 2.34 22.38 12.20
CA GLY A 143 2.91 23.28 11.22
C GLY A 143 4.26 23.78 11.68
N VAL A 144 5.34 23.14 11.20
CA VAL A 144 6.71 23.62 11.43
C VAL A 144 6.78 25.08 10.97
N LYS A 145 7.16 25.97 11.88
CA LYS A 145 7.22 27.40 11.54
C LYS A 145 8.26 27.58 10.43
N PRO A 146 8.00 28.45 9.43
CA PRO A 146 8.95 28.71 8.36
C PRO A 146 10.34 29.05 8.92
N GLY A 147 11.39 28.57 8.25
CA GLY A 147 12.77 28.92 8.56
C GLY A 147 13.42 29.70 7.42
N SER A 148 14.72 29.94 7.57
CA SER A 148 15.53 30.53 6.50
C SER A 148 15.56 29.64 5.24
N GLN A 149 15.83 30.25 4.07
CA GLN A 149 16.01 29.49 2.83
C GLN A 149 17.15 28.47 2.93
N GLU A 150 18.20 28.79 3.69
CA GLU A 150 19.31 27.87 3.97
C GLU A 150 18.81 26.63 4.75
N SER A 151 18.02 26.83 5.81
CA SER A 151 17.41 25.72 6.56
C SER A 151 16.47 24.88 5.72
N VAL A 152 15.70 25.48 4.80
CA VAL A 152 14.86 24.72 3.84
C VAL A 152 15.73 23.81 2.96
N GLN A 153 16.78 24.36 2.36
CA GLN A 153 17.69 23.59 1.51
C GLN A 153 18.40 22.49 2.30
N GLN A 154 18.84 22.79 3.51
CA GLN A 154 19.52 21.86 4.39
C GLN A 154 18.60 20.73 4.87
N PHE A 155 17.36 21.07 5.23
CA PHE A 155 16.34 20.09 5.59
C PHE A 155 16.03 19.13 4.45
N ASN A 156 15.95 19.64 3.21
CA ASN A 156 15.76 18.80 2.02
C ASN A 156 16.91 17.79 1.82
N LYS A 157 18.14 18.15 2.19
CA LYS A 157 19.27 17.21 2.19
C LYS A 157 19.14 16.14 3.25
N TYR A 158 18.76 16.49 4.48
CA TYR A 158 18.52 15.49 5.52
C TYR A 158 17.37 14.55 5.17
N MET A 159 16.30 15.07 4.57
CA MET A 159 15.16 14.27 4.12
C MET A 159 15.48 13.41 2.88
N GLY A 160 16.51 13.78 2.11
CA GLY A 160 16.82 13.15 0.83
C GLY A 160 15.83 13.46 -0.29
N MET A 161 14.90 14.39 -0.06
CA MET A 161 13.91 14.84 -1.04
C MET A 161 13.65 16.33 -0.89
N LYS A 162 13.31 16.98 -2.00
CA LYS A 162 12.89 18.39 -1.99
C LYS A 162 11.46 18.47 -1.46
N PHE A 163 11.32 19.09 -0.30
CA PHE A 163 10.04 19.41 0.29
C PHE A 163 9.67 20.84 -0.11
N ASP A 164 8.61 20.98 -0.90
CA ASP A 164 7.99 22.27 -1.22
C ASP A 164 6.48 22.22 -1.01
N GLU A 165 5.84 23.39 -0.96
CA GLU A 165 4.41 23.54 -0.70
C GLU A 165 3.49 22.84 -1.73
N ARG A 166 4.01 22.53 -2.92
CA ARG A 166 3.27 21.89 -4.02
C ARG A 166 3.34 20.37 -3.96
N LEU A 167 4.22 19.80 -3.12
CA LEU A 167 4.43 18.36 -3.02
C LEU A 167 3.14 17.62 -2.66
N TYR A 168 2.51 17.96 -1.53
CA TYR A 168 1.30 17.27 -1.09
C TYR A 168 0.10 17.50 -2.02
N PRO A 169 -0.19 18.75 -2.48
CA PRO A 169 -1.22 18.97 -3.49
C PRO A 169 -0.99 18.17 -4.79
N GLY A 170 0.26 18.10 -5.26
CA GLY A 170 0.64 17.33 -6.45
C GLY A 170 0.37 15.83 -6.30
N ILE A 171 0.83 15.24 -5.19
CA ILE A 171 0.58 13.82 -4.89
C ILE A 171 -0.92 13.56 -4.69
N ALA A 172 -1.63 14.43 -3.95
CA ALA A 172 -3.07 14.31 -3.72
C ALA A 172 -3.83 14.33 -5.05
N LYS A 173 -3.52 15.28 -5.94
CA LYS A 173 -4.10 15.34 -7.30
C LYS A 173 -3.81 14.08 -8.09
N PHE A 174 -2.57 13.59 -8.09
CA PHE A 174 -2.19 12.36 -8.79
C PHE A 174 -2.96 11.13 -8.26
N LEU A 175 -3.21 11.07 -6.95
CA LEU A 175 -3.93 10.00 -6.29
C LEU A 175 -5.45 10.21 -6.23
N HIS A 176 -6.01 11.23 -6.87
CA HIS A 176 -7.41 11.65 -6.72
C HIS A 176 -7.85 11.68 -5.23
N MET A 177 -7.00 12.27 -4.40
CA MET A 177 -7.15 12.47 -2.96
C MET A 177 -7.17 13.98 -2.66
N ALA A 178 -7.30 14.32 -1.39
CA ALA A 178 -7.16 15.69 -0.91
C ALA A 178 -5.89 15.82 -0.05
N ALA A 179 -5.31 17.02 -0.01
CA ALA A 179 -4.25 17.35 0.92
C ALA A 179 -4.85 17.91 2.22
N GLN A 180 -4.19 17.71 3.36
CA GLN A 180 -4.65 18.17 4.68
C GLN A 180 -4.87 19.69 4.74
N ALA A 181 -4.04 20.46 4.03
CA ALA A 181 -4.09 21.91 4.04
C ALA A 181 -5.33 22.48 3.32
N ASP A 182 -6.02 21.69 2.50
CA ASP A 182 -7.19 22.14 1.75
C ASP A 182 -8.40 22.28 2.68
N ASN A 183 -8.58 23.49 3.22
CA ASN A 183 -9.80 23.97 3.87
C ASN A 183 -10.15 23.23 5.19
N LEU A 184 -9.25 22.45 5.78
CA LEU A 184 -9.49 21.77 7.06
C LEU A 184 -9.44 22.76 8.24
N TYR A 185 -8.47 23.67 8.21
CA TYR A 185 -8.23 24.63 9.29
C TYR A 185 -9.21 25.81 9.27
N GLU A 186 -9.93 26.04 8.16
CA GLU A 186 -10.96 27.08 8.05
C GLU A 186 -12.10 26.90 9.06
N GLU A 187 -12.29 25.67 9.54
CA GLU A 187 -13.30 25.34 10.55
C GLU A 187 -12.90 25.76 11.97
N ILE A 188 -11.65 26.20 12.17
CA ILE A 188 -11.07 26.52 13.47
C ILE A 188 -10.95 28.05 13.59
N PRO A 189 -11.72 28.70 14.48
CA PRO A 189 -11.56 30.13 14.72
C PRO A 189 -10.14 30.47 15.19
N GLU A 190 -9.61 31.63 14.79
CA GLU A 190 -8.26 32.06 15.17
C GLU A 190 -8.03 32.06 16.70
N SER A 191 -9.04 32.40 17.50
CA SER A 191 -8.97 32.37 18.96
C SER A 191 -8.82 30.95 19.54
N HIS A 192 -9.13 29.92 18.76
CA HIS A 192 -9.01 28.52 19.15
C HIS A 192 -7.74 27.88 18.57
N ALA A 193 -7.08 28.49 17.58
CA ALA A 193 -5.93 27.93 16.89
C ALA A 193 -4.61 28.28 17.57
N HIS A 194 -3.78 27.27 17.87
CA HIS A 194 -2.46 27.45 18.47
C HIS A 194 -1.41 26.69 17.66
N PHE A 195 -0.47 27.42 17.06
CA PHE A 195 0.68 26.85 16.36
C PHE A 195 1.85 26.66 17.33
N THR A 196 1.83 25.53 18.04
CA THR A 196 2.83 25.19 19.08
C THR A 196 4.12 24.59 18.54
N ASP A 197 4.29 24.53 17.22
CA ASP A 197 5.47 23.86 16.63
C ASP A 197 6.77 24.68 16.74
N MET A 198 7.88 23.98 16.58
CA MET A 198 9.21 24.56 16.47
C MET A 198 9.45 25.17 15.08
N SER A 199 10.45 26.05 14.94
CA SER A 199 10.86 26.53 13.62
C SER A 199 11.73 25.51 12.89
N LEU A 200 11.72 25.60 11.57
CA LEU A 200 12.61 24.79 10.74
C LEU A 200 14.09 25.05 11.04
N ASP A 201 14.46 26.29 11.40
CA ASP A 201 15.83 26.63 11.79
C ASP A 201 16.25 25.87 13.07
N THR A 202 15.39 25.80 14.08
CA THR A 202 15.66 25.02 15.30
C THR A 202 15.79 23.54 14.98
N LEU A 203 14.91 23.01 14.13
CA LEU A 203 14.93 21.60 13.74
C LEU A 203 16.23 21.24 13.00
N VAL A 204 16.65 22.07 12.05
CA VAL A 204 17.91 21.90 11.32
C VAL A 204 19.12 21.96 12.26
N SER A 205 19.12 22.87 13.25
CA SER A 205 20.17 22.92 14.26
C SER A 205 20.27 21.60 15.03
N GLN A 206 19.14 21.05 15.48
CA GLN A 206 19.10 19.78 16.21
C GLN A 206 19.58 18.60 15.34
N LEU A 207 19.19 18.56 14.06
CA LEU A 207 19.66 17.53 13.13
C LEU A 207 21.18 17.61 12.92
N LYS A 208 21.72 18.83 12.83
CA LYS A 208 23.16 19.07 12.70
C LYS A 208 23.91 18.64 13.96
N GLU A 209 23.44 19.00 15.16
CA GLU A 209 24.03 18.59 16.44
C GLU A 209 24.08 17.06 16.58
N LYS A 210 23.08 16.38 16.04
CA LYS A 210 22.99 14.91 16.03
C LYS A 210 23.77 14.23 14.91
N ASN A 211 24.47 15.00 14.07
CA ASN A 211 25.26 14.49 12.94
C ASN A 211 24.45 13.60 11.99
N VAL A 212 23.18 13.95 11.74
CA VAL A 212 22.36 13.27 10.74
C VAL A 212 23.03 13.42 9.36
N LYS A 213 23.04 12.36 8.55
CA LYS A 213 23.67 12.42 7.22
C LYS A 213 22.81 13.18 6.21
N GLU A 214 23.50 13.87 5.32
CA GLU A 214 22.90 14.61 4.21
C GLU A 214 22.95 13.81 2.91
N ALA A 215 21.84 13.79 2.18
CA ALA A 215 21.84 13.39 0.79
C ALA A 215 22.53 14.46 -0.07
N GLN A 216 23.38 14.01 -0.99
CA GLN A 216 24.07 14.93 -1.93
C GLN A 216 23.10 15.52 -2.96
N ASN A 217 22.15 14.71 -3.44
CA ASN A 217 21.18 15.09 -4.46
C ASN A 217 19.77 14.73 -3.99
N PRO A 218 19.06 15.65 -3.32
CA PRO A 218 17.69 15.42 -2.89
C PRO A 218 16.78 15.13 -4.08
N PHE A 219 15.99 14.07 -3.98
CA PHE A 219 15.03 13.66 -5.00
C PHE A 219 13.90 14.69 -5.16
N ASP A 220 13.61 15.07 -6.39
CA ASP A 220 12.54 16.03 -6.71
C ASP A 220 11.21 15.30 -6.91
N MET A 221 10.53 15.00 -5.80
CA MET A 221 9.29 14.23 -5.82
C MET A 221 8.16 14.96 -6.57
N HIS A 222 8.10 16.30 -6.50
CA HIS A 222 7.12 17.08 -7.24
C HIS A 222 7.30 16.89 -8.76
N SER A 223 8.51 17.08 -9.27
CA SER A 223 8.81 16.88 -10.70
C SER A 223 8.56 15.44 -11.13
N PHE A 224 8.88 14.45 -10.29
CA PHE A 224 8.58 13.05 -10.56
C PHE A 224 7.08 12.78 -10.68
N VAL A 225 6.27 13.33 -9.77
CA VAL A 225 4.80 13.17 -9.81
C VAL A 225 4.22 13.83 -11.06
N GLU A 226 4.68 15.02 -11.45
CA GLU A 226 4.26 15.68 -12.70
C GLU A 226 4.64 14.86 -13.94
N GLN A 227 5.84 14.29 -13.96
CA GLN A 227 6.28 13.42 -15.04
C GLN A 227 5.42 12.14 -15.12
N MET A 228 5.15 11.49 -13.99
CA MET A 228 4.26 10.32 -13.97
C MET A 228 2.85 10.69 -14.44
N GLN A 229 2.33 11.84 -14.02
CA GLN A 229 0.98 12.27 -14.39
C GLN A 229 0.85 12.57 -15.89
N SER A 230 1.88 13.15 -16.50
CA SER A 230 1.89 13.50 -17.93
C SER A 230 2.19 12.32 -18.84
N ALA A 231 3.01 11.37 -18.40
CA ALA A 231 3.40 10.20 -19.19
C ALA A 231 2.37 9.06 -19.16
N SER A 232 1.52 9.01 -18.12
CA SER A 232 0.57 7.91 -17.90
C SER A 232 -0.77 8.14 -18.60
N ASN A 233 -1.34 7.10 -19.19
CA ASN A 233 -2.76 7.10 -19.56
C ASN A 233 -3.67 6.87 -18.33
N GLU A 234 -4.99 7.02 -18.49
CA GLU A 234 -5.95 6.88 -17.37
C GLU A 234 -5.90 5.51 -16.68
N TYR A 235 -5.68 4.43 -17.43
CA TYR A 235 -5.57 3.09 -16.85
C TYR A 235 -4.29 2.95 -16.00
N GLU A 236 -3.16 3.47 -16.48
CA GLU A 236 -1.90 3.47 -15.74
C GLU A 236 -1.99 4.32 -14.47
N LYS A 237 -2.67 5.48 -14.53
CA LYS A 237 -2.95 6.30 -13.34
C LYS A 237 -3.78 5.54 -12.33
N ASP A 238 -4.85 4.86 -12.76
CA ASP A 238 -5.67 4.04 -11.87
C ASP A 238 -4.84 2.89 -11.25
N PHE A 239 -4.05 2.19 -12.05
CA PHE A 239 -3.21 1.12 -11.52
C PHE A 239 -2.18 1.64 -10.50
N ASN A 240 -1.49 2.74 -10.80
CA ASN A 240 -0.53 3.38 -9.90
C ASN A 240 -1.20 3.83 -8.60
N ARG A 241 -2.38 4.46 -8.69
CA ARG A 241 -3.19 4.85 -7.54
C ARG A 241 -3.51 3.65 -6.65
N PHE A 242 -3.90 2.51 -7.22
CA PHE A 242 -4.16 1.29 -6.45
C PHE A 242 -2.93 0.78 -5.70
N ILE A 243 -1.77 0.73 -6.38
CA ILE A 243 -0.51 0.30 -5.75
C ILE A 243 -0.12 1.22 -4.61
N ILE A 244 -0.23 2.54 -4.81
CA ILE A 244 0.15 3.53 -3.81
C ILE A 244 -0.81 3.48 -2.61
N ILE A 245 -2.12 3.43 -2.82
CA ILE A 245 -3.13 3.28 -1.74
C ILE A 245 -2.88 1.99 -0.94
N SER A 246 -2.61 0.89 -1.62
CA SER A 246 -2.31 -0.39 -0.98
C SER A 246 -1.06 -0.30 -0.11
N THR A 247 -0.02 0.37 -0.63
CA THR A 247 1.25 0.60 0.07
C THR A 247 1.05 1.52 1.27
N LEU A 248 0.30 2.63 1.14
CA LEU A 248 -0.01 3.53 2.24
C LEU A 248 -0.79 2.82 3.36
N ASN A 249 -1.78 1.99 3.00
CA ASN A 249 -2.51 1.18 3.98
C ASN A 249 -1.58 0.18 4.69
N PHE A 250 -0.71 -0.51 3.94
CA PHE A 250 0.24 -1.43 4.53
C PHE A 250 1.22 -0.71 5.47
N THR A 251 1.82 0.39 5.02
CA THR A 251 2.78 1.18 5.77
C THR A 251 2.18 1.72 7.05
N LEU A 252 0.97 2.29 7.00
CA LEU A 252 0.32 2.84 8.19
C LEU A 252 0.02 1.76 9.24
N LYS A 253 -0.41 0.56 8.83
CA LYS A 253 -0.66 -0.56 9.77
C LYS A 253 0.62 -1.12 10.40
N ASN A 254 1.73 -1.00 9.69
CA ASN A 254 3.02 -1.55 10.12
C ASN A 254 4.01 -0.44 10.50
N GLN A 255 3.51 0.76 10.81
CA GLN A 255 4.35 1.93 11.07
C GLN A 255 5.38 1.66 12.17
N ASP A 256 5.00 0.96 13.23
CA ASP A 256 5.92 0.64 14.33
C ASP A 256 7.04 -0.28 13.87
N ILE A 257 6.73 -1.27 13.02
CA ILE A 257 7.72 -2.20 12.46
C ILE A 257 8.61 -1.45 11.50
N LEU A 258 8.05 -0.57 10.66
CA LEU A 258 8.82 0.19 9.67
C LEU A 258 9.75 1.19 10.35
N LEU A 259 9.25 1.95 11.33
CA LEU A 259 10.06 2.81 12.19
C LEU A 259 11.10 2.00 12.95
N LYS A 260 10.73 0.85 13.51
CA LYS A 260 11.69 -0.03 14.20
C LYS A 260 12.73 -0.65 13.27
N SER A 261 12.36 -0.98 12.04
CA SER A 261 13.31 -1.49 11.05
C SER A 261 14.25 -0.41 10.57
N SER A 262 13.77 0.85 10.54
CA SER A 262 14.62 2.01 10.34
C SER A 262 15.58 2.27 11.51
N LEU A 263 15.36 1.68 12.71
CA LEU A 263 16.30 1.78 13.86
C LEU A 263 17.68 1.19 13.58
N GLN A 264 17.80 0.33 12.56
CA GLN A 264 19.10 -0.19 12.12
C GLN A 264 19.76 0.72 11.08
N ASP A 265 19.11 1.82 10.70
CA ASP A 265 19.48 2.69 9.61
C ASP A 265 19.64 4.15 10.08
N GLU A 266 20.47 4.89 9.37
CA GLU A 266 20.89 6.25 9.73
C GLU A 266 19.73 7.26 9.65
N ASN A 267 18.64 6.87 8.98
CA ASN A 267 17.40 7.64 8.83
C ASN A 267 16.53 7.71 10.09
N TYR A 268 16.79 6.85 11.09
CA TYR A 268 16.00 6.89 12.33
C TYR A 268 16.22 8.17 13.13
N GLU A 269 17.46 8.66 13.24
CA GLU A 269 17.74 9.85 14.06
C GLU A 269 17.10 11.09 13.46
N PHE A 270 16.96 11.16 12.13
CA PHE A 270 16.20 12.20 11.45
C PHE A 270 14.72 12.19 11.88
N ILE A 271 14.04 11.05 11.71
CA ILE A 271 12.61 10.92 12.05
C ILE A 271 12.39 11.16 13.53
N LYS A 272 13.22 10.56 14.39
CA LYS A 272 13.14 10.72 15.83
C LYS A 272 13.32 12.17 16.26
N THR A 273 14.26 12.91 15.68
CA THR A 273 14.46 14.33 16.01
C THR A 273 13.24 15.17 15.65
N ILE A 274 12.62 14.90 14.50
CA ILE A 274 11.36 15.55 14.11
C ILE A 274 10.26 15.20 15.11
N LEU A 275 10.09 13.93 15.47
CA LEU A 275 9.03 13.53 16.39
C LEU A 275 9.24 14.10 17.79
N ASP A 276 10.40 13.86 18.40
CA ASP A 276 10.72 14.29 19.77
C ASP A 276 10.74 15.81 19.91
N GLY A 277 11.37 16.50 18.94
CA GLY A 277 11.47 17.95 18.93
C GLY A 277 10.10 18.64 18.86
N ARG A 278 9.16 18.05 18.11
CA ARG A 278 7.81 18.61 17.93
C ARG A 278 6.80 18.14 18.98
N ASN A 279 7.04 16.99 19.62
CA ASN A 279 6.21 16.50 20.72
C ASN A 279 6.35 17.37 21.97
N THR A 280 7.57 17.86 22.25
CA THR A 280 7.88 18.58 23.49
C THR A 280 7.02 19.84 23.69
N PRO A 281 6.92 20.77 22.71
CA PRO A 281 6.05 21.94 22.84
C PRO A 281 4.56 21.63 23.04
N ILE A 282 4.08 20.51 22.48
CA ILE A 282 2.69 20.05 22.65
C ILE A 282 2.47 19.64 24.11
N ILE A 283 3.39 18.84 24.65
CA ILE A 283 3.35 18.38 26.04
C ILE A 283 3.40 19.58 26.98
N ASP A 284 4.35 20.50 26.78
CA ASP A 284 4.51 21.69 27.60
C ASP A 284 3.24 22.56 27.60
N TYR A 285 2.62 22.77 26.43
CA TYR A 285 1.38 23.53 26.33
C TYR A 285 0.25 22.88 27.15
N ILE A 286 0.06 21.56 27.03
CA ILE A 286 -1.00 20.84 27.75
C ILE A 286 -0.80 20.94 29.26
N VAL A 287 0.43 20.71 29.73
CA VAL A 287 0.78 20.77 31.15
C VAL A 287 0.56 22.18 31.73
N GLN A 288 0.82 23.24 30.95
CA GLN A 288 0.65 24.62 31.37
C GLN A 288 -0.80 25.12 31.31
N ASN A 289 -1.68 24.47 30.55
CA ASN A 289 -3.06 24.91 30.29
C ASN A 289 -4.09 23.87 30.74
N THR A 290 -4.05 23.46 32.01
CA THR A 290 -4.91 22.38 32.54
C THR A 290 -6.40 22.74 32.59
N ASP A 291 -6.73 24.02 32.50
CA ASP A 291 -8.09 24.59 32.52
C ASP A 291 -8.78 24.56 31.15
N LYS A 292 -8.04 24.21 30.08
CA LYS A 292 -8.56 24.21 28.70
C LYS A 292 -8.90 22.82 28.20
N ASN A 293 -9.97 22.75 27.40
CA ASN A 293 -10.23 21.60 26.53
C ASN A 293 -9.27 21.66 25.35
N ILE A 294 -8.42 20.64 25.17
CA ILE A 294 -7.38 20.67 24.14
C ILE A 294 -7.62 19.57 23.10
N ALA A 295 -7.55 19.94 21.84
CA ALA A 295 -7.53 19.02 20.70
C ALA A 295 -6.19 19.16 19.97
N ILE A 296 -5.62 18.04 19.54
CA ILE A 296 -4.33 18.00 18.83
C ILE A 296 -4.60 17.52 17.41
N LEU A 297 -4.30 18.34 16.42
CA LEU A 297 -4.46 18.05 15.00
C LEU A 297 -3.09 17.76 14.37
N TYR A 298 -2.59 16.53 14.52
CA TYR A 298 -1.23 16.14 14.16
C TYR A 298 -1.17 14.78 13.45
N GLY A 299 -0.10 14.55 12.72
CA GLY A 299 0.28 13.26 12.15
C GLY A 299 0.26 12.14 13.18
N ALA A 300 -0.19 10.95 12.76
CA ALA A 300 -0.43 9.81 13.65
C ALA A 300 0.79 9.40 14.50
N LEU A 301 1.99 9.61 13.97
CA LEU A 301 3.26 9.24 14.61
C LEU A 301 3.58 10.02 15.88
N HIS A 302 2.94 11.18 16.09
CA HIS A 302 3.18 11.99 17.28
C HIS A 302 2.46 11.45 18.53
N PHE A 303 1.42 10.64 18.37
CA PHE A 303 0.57 10.22 19.50
C PHE A 303 1.35 9.51 20.61
N ASP A 304 2.15 8.50 20.29
CA ASP A 304 2.84 7.69 21.30
C ASP A 304 3.85 8.53 22.11
N GLY A 305 4.57 9.43 21.44
CA GLY A 305 5.53 10.33 22.09
C GLY A 305 4.83 11.36 22.98
N VAL A 306 3.76 12.00 22.49
CA VAL A 306 2.96 12.94 23.29
C VAL A 306 2.33 12.24 24.50
N PHE A 307 1.71 11.08 24.30
CA PHE A 307 1.05 10.34 25.38
C PHE A 307 2.05 9.86 26.45
N SER A 308 3.22 9.37 26.02
CA SER A 308 4.29 8.96 26.94
C SER A 308 4.86 10.14 27.71
N GLY A 309 5.06 11.28 27.04
CA GLY A 309 5.50 12.52 27.68
C GLY A 309 4.51 13.02 28.73
N LEU A 310 3.22 13.08 28.39
CA LEU A 310 2.16 13.44 29.35
C LEU A 310 2.14 12.48 30.55
N LYS A 311 2.29 11.16 30.34
CA LYS A 311 2.39 10.18 31.42
C LYS A 311 3.60 10.36 32.33
N ALA A 312 4.72 10.84 31.79
CA ALA A 312 5.90 11.14 32.59
C ALA A 312 5.65 12.33 33.53
N HIS A 313 4.82 13.30 33.12
CA HIS A 313 4.38 14.41 33.99
C HIS A 313 3.29 14.00 34.98
N ASP A 314 2.30 13.20 34.55
CA ASP A 314 1.23 12.68 35.40
C ASP A 314 0.88 11.22 35.02
N PRO A 315 1.25 10.22 35.84
CA PRO A 315 0.98 8.82 35.54
C PRO A 315 -0.51 8.46 35.39
N LYS A 316 -1.44 9.34 35.80
CA LYS A 316 -2.89 9.12 35.68
C LYS A 316 -3.42 9.27 34.26
N TRP A 317 -2.66 9.84 33.33
CA TRP A 317 -3.07 9.91 31.92
C TRP A 317 -3.40 8.52 31.39
N SER A 318 -4.60 8.36 30.85
CA SER A 318 -5.14 7.10 30.37
C SER A 318 -5.97 7.32 29.11
N ILE A 319 -5.97 6.34 28.20
CA ILE A 319 -6.86 6.36 27.03
C ILE A 319 -8.28 6.06 27.51
N LYS A 320 -9.21 6.97 27.21
CA LYS A 320 -10.65 6.84 27.53
C LYS A 320 -11.44 6.31 26.36
N GLN A 321 -11.15 6.81 25.17
CA GLN A 321 -11.91 6.48 23.97
C GLN A 321 -10.99 6.46 22.75
N ILE A 322 -11.28 5.51 21.85
CA ILE A 322 -10.65 5.42 20.53
C ILE A 322 -11.79 5.33 19.51
N HIS A 323 -11.78 6.21 18.52
CA HIS A 323 -12.66 6.11 17.37
C HIS A 323 -11.83 6.09 16.09
N SER A 324 -12.00 5.07 15.26
CA SER A 324 -11.16 4.86 14.07
C SER A 324 -11.83 5.28 12.77
N TYR A 325 -11.02 5.77 11.84
CA TYR A 325 -11.34 6.23 10.50
C TYR A 325 -10.41 5.58 9.50
N THR A 326 -10.87 5.35 8.27
CA THR A 326 -10.08 4.72 7.22
C THR A 326 -9.64 5.76 6.20
N PRO A 327 -8.46 6.38 6.32
CA PRO A 327 -8.07 7.55 5.53
C PRO A 327 -8.01 7.28 4.03
N TYR A 328 -7.70 6.04 3.63
CA TYR A 328 -7.43 5.64 2.25
C TYR A 328 -8.49 4.70 1.66
N PHE A 329 -9.62 4.52 2.34
CA PHE A 329 -10.65 3.59 1.87
C PHE A 329 -11.61 4.27 0.88
N GLU A 330 -11.74 3.67 -0.30
CA GLU A 330 -12.76 4.01 -1.29
C GLU A 330 -13.49 2.75 -1.72
N ALA A 331 -14.79 2.65 -1.42
CA ALA A 331 -15.55 1.42 -1.61
C ALA A 331 -15.66 0.99 -3.09
N ASP A 332 -15.74 1.95 -4.01
CA ASP A 332 -16.02 1.69 -5.42
C ASP A 332 -14.75 1.45 -6.23
N TYR A 333 -13.61 1.93 -5.75
CA TYR A 333 -12.39 1.98 -6.52
C TYR A 333 -11.77 0.59 -6.78
N PRO A 334 -11.54 -0.26 -5.76
CA PRO A 334 -11.04 -1.62 -5.98
C PRO A 334 -11.99 -2.44 -6.86
N LYS A 335 -13.31 -2.24 -6.74
CA LYS A 335 -14.30 -2.97 -7.56
C LYS A 335 -14.15 -2.65 -9.04
N LYS A 336 -14.02 -1.38 -9.40
CA LYS A 336 -13.83 -0.93 -10.80
C LYS A 336 -12.53 -1.50 -11.38
N LEU A 337 -11.44 -1.48 -10.60
CA LEU A 337 -10.17 -2.07 -11.03
C LEU A 337 -10.29 -3.59 -11.23
N LEU A 338 -10.97 -4.30 -10.33
CA LEU A 338 -11.18 -5.75 -10.46
C LEU A 338 -11.98 -6.08 -11.72
N GLN A 339 -13.04 -5.33 -12.00
CA GLN A 339 -13.84 -5.48 -13.21
C GLN A 339 -12.98 -5.29 -14.47
N ASN A 340 -12.15 -4.26 -14.49
CA ASN A 340 -11.21 -4.03 -15.59
C ASN A 340 -10.22 -5.20 -15.74
N LEU A 341 -9.58 -5.64 -14.66
CA LEU A 341 -8.63 -6.76 -14.68
C LEU A 341 -9.28 -8.08 -15.13
N LEU A 342 -10.50 -8.36 -14.69
CA LEU A 342 -11.25 -9.55 -15.11
C LEU A 342 -11.59 -9.50 -16.60
N SER A 343 -11.93 -8.33 -17.15
CA SER A 343 -12.17 -8.17 -18.59
C SER A 343 -10.93 -8.48 -19.43
N TRP A 344 -9.74 -8.07 -18.96
CA TRP A 344 -8.46 -8.40 -19.60
C TRP A 344 -8.09 -9.88 -19.48
N GLN A 345 -8.36 -10.51 -18.34
CA GLN A 345 -8.17 -11.95 -18.19
C GLN A 345 -9.03 -12.74 -19.16
N LEU A 346 -10.31 -12.38 -19.31
CA LEU A 346 -11.20 -13.01 -20.30
C LEU A 346 -10.66 -12.84 -21.72
N PHE A 347 -10.09 -11.68 -22.05
CA PHE A 347 -9.43 -11.45 -23.34
C PHE A 347 -8.20 -12.34 -23.53
N ILE A 348 -7.31 -12.43 -22.54
CA ILE A 348 -6.11 -13.28 -22.60
C ILE A 348 -6.49 -14.76 -22.70
N TYR A 349 -7.47 -15.23 -21.93
CA TYR A 349 -7.97 -16.59 -22.02
C TYR A 349 -8.56 -16.89 -23.40
N SER A 350 -9.21 -15.91 -24.03
CA SER A 350 -9.72 -16.03 -25.40
C SER A 350 -8.58 -16.18 -26.42
N ILE A 351 -7.49 -15.41 -26.28
CA ILE A 351 -6.29 -15.54 -27.11
C ILE A 351 -5.62 -16.90 -26.91
N LEU A 352 -5.44 -17.33 -25.66
CA LEU A 352 -4.83 -18.62 -25.34
C LEU A 352 -5.67 -19.78 -25.90
N ALA A 353 -7.00 -19.72 -25.74
CA ALA A 353 -7.92 -20.69 -26.32
C ALA A 353 -7.79 -20.72 -27.85
N PHE A 354 -7.74 -19.56 -28.51
CA PHE A 354 -7.53 -19.45 -29.95
C PHE A 354 -6.19 -20.07 -30.40
N LEU A 355 -5.09 -19.77 -29.71
CA LEU A 355 -3.78 -20.34 -30.02
C LEU A 355 -3.76 -21.86 -29.82
N ILE A 356 -4.35 -22.36 -28.74
CA ILE A 356 -4.49 -23.80 -28.48
C ILE A 356 -5.25 -24.46 -29.62
N LEU A 357 -6.40 -23.90 -30.02
CA LEU A 357 -7.20 -24.41 -31.14
C LEU A 357 -6.42 -24.38 -32.47
N TYR A 358 -5.68 -23.31 -32.74
CA TYR A 358 -4.84 -23.18 -33.94
C TYR A 358 -3.75 -24.25 -34.00
N PHE A 359 -3.02 -24.46 -32.90
CA PHE A 359 -1.98 -25.49 -32.85
C PHE A 359 -2.56 -26.91 -32.90
N LEU A 360 -3.70 -27.17 -32.26
CA LEU A 360 -4.42 -28.44 -32.38
C LEU A 360 -4.83 -28.70 -33.83
N GLN A 361 -5.37 -27.71 -34.53
CA GLN A 361 -5.78 -27.84 -35.94
C GLN A 361 -4.56 -28.15 -36.84
N LYS A 362 -3.44 -27.44 -36.64
CA LYS A 362 -2.19 -27.68 -37.39
C LYS A 362 -1.62 -29.07 -37.11
N TYR A 363 -1.71 -29.54 -35.88
CA TYR A 363 -1.26 -30.86 -35.47
C TYR A 363 -2.13 -31.99 -36.07
N VAL A 364 -3.45 -31.85 -36.04
CA VAL A 364 -4.39 -32.80 -36.67
C VAL A 364 -4.13 -32.90 -38.18
N LYS A 365 -3.92 -31.77 -38.87
CA LYS A 365 -3.54 -31.76 -40.30
C LYS A 365 -2.23 -32.53 -40.54
N LYS A 366 -1.21 -32.34 -39.69
CA LYS A 366 0.07 -33.04 -39.80
C LYS A 366 -0.08 -34.55 -39.64
N ILE A 367 -0.88 -35.02 -38.67
CA ILE A 367 -1.14 -36.46 -38.48
C ILE A 367 -1.88 -37.05 -39.70
N GLY A 368 -2.85 -36.33 -40.26
CA GLY A 368 -3.59 -36.75 -41.44
C GLY A 368 -2.68 -36.98 -42.66
N GLN A 369 -1.72 -36.08 -42.89
CA GLN A 369 -0.75 -36.19 -43.99
C GLN A 369 0.21 -37.38 -43.85
N THR A 370 0.66 -37.70 -42.63
CA THR A 370 1.56 -38.83 -42.38
C THR A 370 0.89 -40.19 -42.64
N LYS A 371 -0.43 -40.30 -42.46
CA LYS A 371 -1.18 -41.53 -42.76
C LYS A 371 -1.38 -41.77 -44.26
N GLN A 372 -1.50 -40.71 -45.08
CA GLN A 372 -1.66 -40.88 -46.53
C GLN A 372 -0.37 -41.32 -47.23
N THR A 373 0.80 -41.01 -46.68
CA THR A 373 2.11 -41.39 -47.28
C THR A 373 2.50 -42.85 -47.02
N THR A 374 1.85 -43.54 -46.08
CA THR A 374 2.19 -44.93 -45.72
C THR A 374 1.35 -46.00 -46.43
N THR A 375 0.28 -45.63 -47.12
CA THR A 375 -0.60 -46.57 -47.86
C THR A 375 -0.29 -46.74 -49.35
N SER A 376 0.74 -46.09 -49.91
CA SER A 376 1.05 -46.09 -51.35
C SER A 376 2.26 -46.95 -51.76
N LYS A 377 2.61 -48.01 -51.01
CA LYS A 377 3.67 -48.95 -51.40
C LYS A 377 3.22 -50.40 -51.26
N ASN A 378 2.48 -50.88 -52.26
CA ASN A 378 2.52 -52.29 -52.64
C ASN A 378 2.18 -52.44 -54.13
N PRO A 379 3.15 -52.30 -55.05
CA PRO A 379 2.97 -52.83 -56.39
C PRO A 379 3.11 -54.35 -56.31
N THR A 380 2.00 -55.05 -56.49
CA THR A 380 1.94 -56.48 -56.80
C THR A 380 2.93 -56.80 -57.92
N LYS A 381 3.91 -57.65 -57.62
CA LYS A 381 4.66 -58.43 -58.62
C LYS A 381 3.80 -59.63 -58.99
N TYR A 382 3.39 -59.71 -60.25
CA TYR A 382 3.06 -60.96 -60.95
C TYR A 382 3.98 -61.05 -62.16
#